data_AF-A0A843K5S4-F1
#
_entry.id   AF-A0A843K5S4-F1
#
_cell.length_a   1.000
_cell.length_b   1.000
_cell.length_c   1.000
_cell.angle_alpha   90.00
_cell.angle_beta   90.00
_cell.angle_gamma   90.00
#
_symmetry.space_group_name_H-M   'P 1'
#
loop_
_entity.id
_entity.type
_entity.pdbx_description
1 polymer ?
#
loop_
_entity_poly.entity_id
_entity_poly.type
_entity_poly.pdbx_seq_one_letter_code
_entity_poly.pdbx_strand_id
1 'polypeptide(L)'
;SGDMPVAGDWNGDGTDEIGVFRNGPWYLDYNGNRVWDPASGDVSFWFGTSGDMPVAGDWNGDGTDEIGVFRNGPWYLDYNGNRVWDPASGDMSFWFGTSGDKPVSGQWGGDWLPCV
;
A
#
# COMPACT_ATOMS: atom_id res chain seq x y z
N SER A 1 -17.05 1.84 13.29
CA SER A 1 -16.56 1.45 11.95
C SER A 1 -15.29 2.24 11.67
N GLY A 2 -14.32 1.64 10.99
CA GLY A 2 -12.98 2.20 10.78
C GLY A 2 -12.33 1.59 9.53
N ASP A 3 -13.16 1.36 8.51
CA ASP A 3 -12.73 0.86 7.21
C ASP A 3 -12.22 2.05 6.41
N MET A 4 -11.04 1.93 5.83
CA MET A 4 -10.43 2.95 4.99
C MET A 4 -10.19 2.37 3.60
N PRO A 5 -10.68 3.03 2.53
CA PRO A 5 -10.41 2.60 1.18
C PRO A 5 -8.95 2.91 0.81
N VAL A 6 -8.43 2.11 -0.10
CA VAL A 6 -7.11 2.29 -0.72
C VAL A 6 -7.20 1.76 -2.14
N ALA A 7 -6.40 2.30 -3.05
CA ALA A 7 -6.29 1.83 -4.42
C ALA A 7 -4.81 1.72 -4.78
N GLY A 8 -4.49 0.76 -5.63
CA GLY A 8 -3.16 0.52 -6.16
C GLY A 8 -3.18 -0.64 -7.14
N ASP A 9 -2.18 -0.70 -8.02
CA ASP A 9 -1.96 -1.81 -8.96
C ASP A 9 -1.42 -3.02 -8.19
N TRP A 10 -2.32 -3.85 -7.65
CA TRP A 10 -1.92 -4.93 -6.76
C TRP A 10 -1.33 -6.11 -7.52
N ASN A 11 -1.73 -6.28 -8.79
CA ASN A 11 -1.37 -7.43 -9.60
C ASN A 11 -0.31 -7.15 -10.67
N GLY A 12 0.11 -5.88 -10.81
CA GLY A 12 1.17 -5.43 -11.71
C GLY A 12 0.73 -5.38 -13.18
N ASP A 13 -0.56 -5.17 -13.44
CA ASP A 13 -1.10 -5.07 -14.81
C ASP A 13 -1.12 -3.65 -15.40
N GLY A 14 -0.72 -2.67 -14.58
CA GLY A 14 -0.72 -1.24 -14.91
C GLY A 14 -2.04 -0.53 -14.60
N THR A 15 -2.99 -1.17 -13.91
CA THR A 15 -4.28 -0.61 -13.53
C THR A 15 -4.51 -0.73 -12.03
N ASP A 16 -4.92 0.35 -11.39
CA ASP A 16 -5.28 0.29 -9.97
C ASP A 16 -6.54 -0.55 -9.72
N GLU A 17 -6.46 -1.43 -8.74
CA GLU A 17 -7.59 -2.13 -8.13
C GLU A 17 -7.99 -1.51 -6.78
N ILE A 18 -9.13 -1.96 -6.24
CA ILE A 18 -9.64 -1.47 -4.96
C ILE A 18 -9.21 -2.35 -3.79
N GLY A 19 -9.02 -1.71 -2.64
CA GLY A 19 -8.74 -2.38 -1.38
C GLY A 19 -9.43 -1.71 -0.20
N VAL A 20 -9.54 -2.47 0.90
CA VAL A 20 -10.04 -1.97 2.19
C VAL A 20 -9.08 -2.36 3.29
N PHE A 21 -8.63 -1.37 4.06
CA PHE A 21 -7.97 -1.55 5.34
C PHE A 21 -8.98 -1.45 6.48
N ARG A 22 -8.97 -2.41 7.41
CA ARG A 22 -9.91 -2.48 8.53
C ARG A 22 -9.19 -2.64 9.87
N ASN A 23 -8.44 -1.64 10.30
CA ASN A 23 -7.70 -1.65 11.58
C ASN A 23 -6.63 -2.76 11.69
N GLY A 24 -5.90 -3.05 10.62
CA GLY A 24 -4.81 -4.03 10.57
C GLY A 24 -4.97 -5.01 9.40
N PRO A 25 -6.10 -5.72 9.30
CA PRO A 25 -6.44 -6.53 8.14
C PRO A 25 -6.61 -5.68 6.87
N TRP A 26 -6.03 -6.16 5.79
CA TRP A 26 -6.25 -5.69 4.42
C TRP A 26 -7.09 -6.71 3.65
N TYR A 27 -7.89 -6.19 2.73
CA TYR A 27 -8.71 -6.97 1.79
C TYR A 27 -8.56 -6.32 0.42
N LEU A 28 -7.94 -7.01 -0.53
CA LEU A 28 -7.66 -6.48 -1.86
C LEU A 28 -8.44 -7.28 -2.92
N ASP A 29 -9.11 -6.56 -3.82
CA ASP A 29 -9.71 -7.08 -5.06
C ASP A 29 -8.57 -7.37 -6.06
N TYR A 30 -7.77 -8.39 -5.76
CA TYR A 30 -6.47 -8.60 -6.41
C TYR A 30 -6.62 -9.00 -7.88
N ASN A 31 -7.74 -9.63 -8.23
CA ASN A 31 -8.04 -10.03 -9.60
C ASN A 31 -8.78 -8.94 -10.40
N GLY A 32 -9.07 -7.79 -9.78
CA GLY A 32 -9.71 -6.62 -10.41
C GLY A 32 -11.14 -6.85 -10.88
N ASN A 33 -11.81 -7.91 -10.41
CA ASN A 33 -13.13 -8.29 -10.90
C ASN A 33 -14.28 -7.55 -10.18
N ARG A 34 -13.97 -6.74 -9.16
CA ARG A 34 -14.90 -5.91 -8.39
C ARG A 34 -15.89 -6.72 -7.55
N VAL A 35 -15.51 -7.94 -7.19
CA VAL A 35 -16.28 -8.87 -6.37
C VAL A 35 -15.35 -9.52 -5.36
N TRP A 36 -15.67 -9.41 -4.07
CA TRP A 36 -14.90 -10.09 -3.04
C TRP A 36 -15.01 -11.62 -3.16
N ASP A 37 -13.98 -12.26 -3.71
CA ASP A 37 -13.92 -13.71 -3.96
C ASP A 37 -12.54 -14.35 -3.67
N PRO A 38 -12.16 -14.57 -2.39
CA PRO A 38 -10.85 -15.12 -2.01
C PRO A 38 -10.50 -16.49 -2.61
N ALA A 39 -11.52 -17.25 -3.02
CA ALA A 39 -11.33 -18.53 -3.69
C ALA A 39 -10.90 -18.39 -5.17
N SER A 40 -11.00 -17.18 -5.73
CA SER A 40 -10.87 -16.88 -7.16
C SER A 40 -9.85 -15.78 -7.45
N GLY A 41 -9.10 -15.32 -6.45
CA GLY A 41 -7.92 -14.48 -6.66
C GLY A 41 -7.68 -13.46 -5.57
N ASP A 42 -8.72 -13.06 -4.84
CA ASP A 42 -8.59 -12.02 -3.82
C ASP A 42 -7.75 -12.41 -2.62
N VAL A 43 -7.12 -11.41 -2.02
CA VAL A 43 -6.17 -11.62 -0.93
C VAL A 43 -6.57 -10.84 0.31
N SER A 44 -6.32 -11.46 1.47
CA SER A 44 -6.39 -10.80 2.77
C SER A 44 -5.21 -11.20 3.63
N PHE A 45 -4.65 -10.23 4.34
CA PHE A 45 -3.50 -10.41 5.21
C PHE A 45 -3.48 -9.30 6.29
N TRP A 46 -2.55 -9.38 7.22
CA TRP A 46 -2.42 -8.41 8.30
C TRP A 46 -1.18 -7.55 8.12
N PHE A 47 -1.34 -6.23 8.07
CA PHE A 47 -0.23 -5.28 8.06
C PHE A 47 -0.67 -3.96 8.71
N GLY A 48 0.02 -3.54 9.77
CA GLY A 48 -0.38 -2.37 10.58
C GLY A 48 -1.32 -2.71 11.74
N THR A 49 -1.96 -1.70 12.31
CA THR A 49 -2.82 -1.79 13.50
C THR A 49 -3.97 -0.78 13.47
N SER A 50 -4.85 -0.81 14.46
CA SER A 50 -5.93 0.17 14.59
C SER A 50 -5.39 1.59 14.75
N GLY A 51 -5.97 2.54 14.00
CA GLY A 51 -5.56 3.95 13.99
C GLY A 51 -4.52 4.30 12.91
N ASP A 52 -3.96 3.30 12.24
CA ASP A 52 -3.11 3.50 11.06
C ASP A 52 -3.94 3.94 9.86
N MET A 53 -3.38 4.78 8.99
CA MET A 53 -3.98 5.13 7.70
C MET A 53 -3.29 4.35 6.57
N PRO A 54 -4.03 3.64 5.70
CA PRO A 54 -3.43 2.87 4.61
C PRO A 54 -2.88 3.80 3.52
N VAL A 55 -1.80 3.37 2.88
CA VAL A 55 -1.23 3.96 1.67
C VAL A 55 -0.81 2.87 0.71
N ALA A 56 -0.69 3.23 -0.56
CA ALA A 56 -0.25 2.33 -1.64
C ALA A 56 0.71 3.05 -2.57
N GLY A 57 1.64 2.32 -3.15
CA GLY A 57 2.54 2.83 -4.18
C GLY A 57 3.66 1.84 -4.48
N ASP A 58 4.18 1.92 -5.70
CA ASP A 58 5.40 1.23 -6.12
C ASP A 58 6.60 1.81 -5.35
N TRP A 59 6.89 1.22 -4.19
CA TRP A 59 7.97 1.68 -3.32
C TRP A 59 9.32 1.19 -3.85
N ASN A 60 9.33 0.00 -4.45
CA ASN A 60 10.54 -0.70 -4.84
C ASN A 60 10.97 -0.42 -6.30
N GLY A 61 10.09 0.14 -7.12
CA GLY A 61 10.31 0.50 -8.51
C GLY A 61 10.10 -0.64 -9.52
N ASP A 62 9.36 -1.69 -9.17
CA ASP A 62 9.11 -2.86 -10.03
C ASP A 62 7.85 -2.74 -10.89
N GLY A 63 7.06 -1.68 -10.69
CA GLY A 63 5.83 -1.41 -11.43
C GLY A 63 4.57 -2.02 -10.81
N THR A 64 4.67 -2.66 -9.64
CA THR A 64 3.53 -3.13 -8.83
C THR A 64 3.40 -2.22 -7.60
N ASP A 65 2.18 -1.87 -7.21
CA ASP A 65 2.00 -1.11 -5.97
C ASP A 65 2.10 -2.02 -4.74
N GLU A 66 2.91 -1.60 -3.77
CA GLU A 66 2.97 -2.21 -2.45
C GLU A 66 2.10 -1.47 -1.44
N ILE A 67 1.80 -2.14 -0.33
CA ILE A 67 1.07 -1.56 0.80
C ILE A 67 1.99 -0.77 1.73
N GLY A 68 1.39 0.14 2.48
CA GLY A 68 2.02 0.76 3.64
C GLY A 68 1.01 1.35 4.60
N VAL A 69 1.50 1.80 5.75
CA VAL A 69 0.69 2.54 6.71
C VAL A 69 1.38 3.80 7.23
N PHE A 70 0.61 4.86 7.40
CA PHE A 70 0.98 6.07 8.11
C PHE A 70 0.38 6.07 9.52
N ARG A 71 1.21 6.34 10.53
CA ARG A 71 0.81 6.32 11.94
C ARG A 71 1.18 7.62 12.64
N ASN A 72 0.51 8.72 12.29
CA ASN A 72 0.69 10.03 12.93
C ASN A 72 2.14 10.58 12.87
N GLY A 73 2.83 10.36 11.75
CA GLY A 73 4.21 10.83 11.52
C GLY A 73 5.11 9.75 10.91
N PRO A 74 5.31 8.60 11.58
CA PRO A 74 6.03 7.47 11.01
C PRO A 74 5.23 6.78 9.89
N TRP A 75 5.96 6.38 8.86
CA TRP A 75 5.55 5.53 7.75
C TRP A 75 6.15 4.15 7.94
N TYR A 76 5.40 3.11 7.57
CA TYR A 76 5.82 1.71 7.56
C TYR A 76 5.41 1.12 6.20
N LEU A 77 6.37 0.74 5.39
CA LEU A 77 6.16 0.29 4.02
C LEU A 77 6.57 -1.19 3.91
N ASP A 78 5.70 -1.99 3.31
CA ASP A 78 5.98 -3.37 2.89
C ASP A 78 6.84 -3.32 1.63
N TYR A 79 8.08 -2.86 1.77
CA TYR A 79 8.93 -2.47 0.65
C TYR A 79 9.33 -3.67 -0.22
N ASN A 80 9.30 -4.89 0.33
CA ASN A 80 9.60 -6.11 -0.44
C ASN A 80 8.33 -6.79 -1.00
N GLY A 81 7.14 -6.22 -0.76
CA GLY A 81 5.85 -6.72 -1.26
C GLY A 81 5.42 -8.09 -0.71
N ASN A 82 6.01 -8.54 0.41
CA ASN A 82 5.73 -9.89 0.94
C ASN A 82 4.50 -9.94 1.86
N ARG A 83 3.90 -8.77 2.16
CA ARG A 83 2.69 -8.58 2.95
C ARG A 83 2.85 -8.93 4.43
N VAL A 84 4.09 -8.88 4.92
CA VAL A 84 4.49 -9.21 6.29
C VAL A 84 5.45 -8.14 6.77
N TRP A 85 5.12 -7.48 7.88
CA TRP A 85 6.04 -6.50 8.47
C TRP A 85 7.34 -7.17 8.96
N ASP A 86 8.42 -7.03 8.21
CA ASP A 86 9.73 -7.61 8.48
C ASP A 86 10.92 -6.66 8.15
N PRO A 87 11.17 -5.62 8.97
CA PRO A 87 12.17 -4.59 8.69
C PRO A 87 13.62 -5.08 8.66
N ALA A 88 13.89 -6.31 9.11
CA ALA A 88 15.20 -6.94 8.98
C ALA A 88 15.43 -7.56 7.59
N SER A 89 14.37 -7.76 6.81
CA SER A 89 14.35 -8.53 5.56
C SER A 89 13.95 -7.70 4.33
N GLY A 90 13.64 -6.42 4.48
CA GLY A 90 13.36 -5.57 3.33
C GLY A 90 12.50 -4.35 3.63
N ASP A 91 11.67 -4.39 4.68
CA ASP A 91 10.72 -3.32 4.93
C ASP A 91 11.34 -2.01 5.41
N MET A 92 10.69 -0.92 5.05
CA MET A 92 11.14 0.43 5.36
C MET A 92 10.26 1.11 6.40
N SER A 93 10.88 1.87 7.29
CA SER A 93 10.18 2.88 8.10
C SER A 93 10.98 4.16 8.19
N PHE A 94 10.27 5.27 8.16
CA PHE A 94 10.85 6.61 8.27
C PHE A 94 9.82 7.60 8.80
N TRP A 95 10.29 8.80 9.17
CA TRP A 95 9.43 9.86 9.69
C TRP A 95 9.18 10.94 8.64
N PHE A 96 7.91 11.22 8.33
CA PHE A 96 7.52 12.36 7.50
C PHE A 96 6.07 12.78 7.81
N GLY A 97 5.88 14.04 8.22
CA GLY A 97 4.58 14.54 8.69
C GLY A 97 4.38 14.40 10.20
N THR A 98 3.16 14.67 10.65
CA THR A 98 2.77 14.78 12.06
C THR A 98 1.36 14.24 12.31
N SER A 99 0.93 14.17 13.57
CA SER A 99 -0.43 13.72 13.90
C SER A 99 -1.48 14.66 13.32
N GLY A 100 -2.50 14.05 12.70
CA GLY A 100 -3.59 14.78 12.03
C GLY A 100 -3.38 14.97 10.54
N ASP A 101 -2.17 14.77 10.03
CA ASP A 101 -1.92 14.74 8.59
C ASP A 101 -2.60 13.53 7.95
N LYS A 102 -2.96 13.67 6.67
CA LYS A 102 -3.48 12.57 5.84
C LYS A 102 -2.42 12.23 4.80
N PRO A 103 -1.96 10.98 4.74
CA PRO A 103 -0.93 10.60 3.81
C PRO A 103 -1.48 10.58 2.39
N VAL A 104 -0.63 10.93 1.44
CA VAL A 104 -0.87 10.75 0.00
C VAL A 104 0.44 10.26 -0.60
N SER A 105 0.33 9.26 -1.46
CA SER A 105 1.43 8.65 -2.21
C SER A 105 1.09 8.62 -3.69
N GLY A 106 2.12 8.43 -4.52
CA GLY A 106 1.97 8.33 -5.96
C GLY A 106 3.26 8.68 -6.69
N GLN A 107 3.32 8.31 -7.97
CA GLN A 107 4.39 8.67 -8.86
C GLN A 107 4.08 10.04 -9.51
N TRP A 108 4.55 11.13 -8.90
CA TRP A 108 4.19 12.50 -9.31
C TRP A 108 5.12 13.11 -10.37
N GLY A 109 6.01 12.33 -10.97
CA GLY A 109 6.95 12.79 -12.00
C GLY A 109 7.24 11.74 -13.06
N GLY A 110 7.08 12.12 -14.34
CA GLY A 110 7.72 11.46 -15.47
C GLY A 110 9.02 12.21 -15.83
N ASP A 111 9.99 11.49 -16.39
CA ASP A 111 11.22 12.02 -17.00
C ASP A 111 12.39 12.34 -16.04
N TRP A 112 13.24 11.35 -15.83
CA TRP A 112 14.70 11.58 -15.89
C TRP A 112 15.20 11.18 -17.27
N LEU A 113 14.83 11.97 -18.29
CA LEU A 113 15.72 12.09 -19.44
C LEU A 113 17.01 12.75 -18.91
N PRO A 114 18.21 12.24 -19.25
CA PRO A 114 19.43 12.96 -18.95
C PRO A 114 19.37 14.30 -19.69
N CYS A 115 19.57 15.38 -18.96
CA CYS A 115 19.67 16.73 -19.48
C CYS A 115 20.61 16.80 -20.70
N VAL A 116 20.11 17.35 -21.81
CA VAL A 116 20.91 18.05 -22.84
C VAL A 116 21.11 19.50 -22.42
#